data_AF-A0A2K9PUS2-F1
#
_entry.id   AF-A0A2K9PUS2-F1
#
_cell.length_a   1.000
_cell.length_b   1.000
_cell.length_c   1.000
_cell.angle_alpha   90.00
_cell.angle_beta   90.00
_cell.angle_gamma   90.00
#
_symmetry.space_group_name_H-M   'P 1'
#
loop_
_entity.id
_entity.type
_entity.pdbx_description
1 polymer ?
#
loop_
_entity_poly.entity_id
_entity_poly.type
_entity_poly.pdbx_seq_one_letter_code
_entity_poly.pdbx_strand_id
1 'polypeptide(L)'
;MKKTFTFKTLLILGILFCLPSLTNAQIRFVSIDPTTDTVTIKNFGASTVDISDYKLCIFPAYPKLNTLTVNSGSLNLAANAEVTVVSSANLVDAGGEIGLYIDTFSFSEPANIRDYVQWISSGGTREVVAVGAGIWTTGTTIPNTTSPPYQYNGNGTSENGASFWGTTLSVNDLTANNFSMSPNPASSFISLKFPQVIDSGSLDIYNVLGEHIFNEKLSLNSSLKIDVSNFNQGLYFVKINNQTKRFIKL
;
A
#
# COMPACT_ATOMS: atom_id res chain seq x y z
N MET A 1 55.33 -31.41 50.04
CA MET A 1 54.87 -30.01 49.95
C MET A 1 53.54 -29.96 49.22
N LYS A 2 52.43 -29.70 49.93
CA LYS A 2 51.09 -29.53 49.32
C LYS A 2 51.02 -28.11 48.72
N LYS A 3 50.76 -27.98 47.43
CA LYS A 3 50.47 -26.69 46.79
C LYS A 3 48.96 -26.52 46.67
N THR A 4 48.40 -25.61 47.45
CA THR A 4 47.00 -25.18 47.42
C THR A 4 46.83 -24.17 46.28
N PHE A 5 45.92 -24.44 45.33
CA PHE A 5 45.49 -23.47 44.33
C PHE A 5 44.12 -22.90 44.74
N THR A 6 44.09 -21.62 45.09
CA THR A 6 42.85 -20.86 45.32
C THR A 6 42.29 -20.35 44.00
N PHE A 7 41.11 -20.83 43.62
CA PHE A 7 40.34 -20.37 42.46
C PHE A 7 39.61 -19.08 42.84
N LYS A 8 39.99 -17.93 42.27
CA LYS A 8 39.19 -16.70 42.38
C LYS A 8 38.20 -16.66 41.22
N THR A 9 36.96 -17.03 41.49
CA THR A 9 35.85 -16.86 40.55
C THR A 9 35.52 -15.38 40.44
N LEU A 10 35.87 -14.75 39.31
CA LEU A 10 35.45 -13.39 38.99
C LEU A 10 34.03 -13.46 38.41
N LEU A 11 33.04 -13.09 39.21
CA LEU A 11 31.64 -12.99 38.77
C LEU A 11 31.50 -11.71 37.91
N ILE A 12 31.59 -11.85 36.58
CA ILE A 12 31.26 -10.76 35.66
C ILE A 12 29.74 -10.70 35.54
N LEU A 13 29.14 -9.75 36.25
CA LEU A 13 27.73 -9.40 36.11
C LEU A 13 27.56 -8.73 34.74
N GLY A 14 27.25 -9.53 33.71
CA GLY A 14 26.93 -9.04 32.38
C GLY A 14 25.62 -8.27 32.40
N ILE A 15 25.69 -6.96 32.63
CA ILE A 15 24.57 -6.05 32.38
C ILE A 15 24.37 -6.07 30.86
N LEU A 16 23.33 -6.77 30.43
CA LEU A 16 22.81 -6.70 29.07
C LEU A 16 22.25 -5.28 28.87
N PHE A 17 23.13 -4.34 28.51
CA PHE A 17 22.75 -3.03 28.02
C PHE A 17 22.00 -3.27 26.71
N CYS A 18 20.67 -3.32 26.78
CA CYS A 18 19.82 -3.17 25.61
C CYS A 18 19.96 -1.70 25.20
N LEU A 19 21.04 -1.39 24.47
CA LEU A 19 21.21 -0.12 23.80
C LEU A 19 20.00 0.01 22.86
N PRO A 20 19.14 1.03 23.03
CA PRO A 20 18.12 1.28 22.03
C PRO A 20 18.85 1.48 20.70
N SER A 21 18.59 0.60 19.74
CA SER A 21 19.09 0.75 18.38
C SER A 21 18.57 2.09 17.88
N LEU A 22 19.45 3.09 17.80
CA LEU A 22 19.16 4.36 17.15
C LEU A 22 18.91 4.03 15.68
N THR A 23 17.64 3.87 15.30
CA THR A 23 17.29 3.65 13.90
C THR A 23 17.54 4.95 13.16
N ASN A 24 18.51 4.93 12.24
CA ASN A 24 18.76 6.05 11.34
C ASN A 24 17.53 6.30 10.47
N ALA A 25 17.48 7.45 9.80
CA ALA A 25 16.45 7.69 8.79
C ALA A 25 16.47 6.61 7.72
N GLN A 26 15.28 6.27 7.25
CA GLN A 26 15.07 5.19 6.29
C GLN A 26 14.14 5.68 5.20
N ILE A 27 14.76 6.27 4.18
CA ILE A 27 14.08 6.98 3.11
C ILE A 27 13.88 6.05 1.93
N ARG A 28 12.65 6.00 1.42
CA ARG A 28 12.24 5.02 0.42
C ARG A 28 10.93 5.40 -0.24
N PHE A 29 10.71 4.91 -1.44
CA PHE A 29 9.46 5.04 -2.16
C PHE A 29 8.36 4.22 -1.48
N VAL A 30 7.14 4.73 -1.54
CA VAL A 30 5.92 4.03 -1.12
C VAL A 30 4.81 4.04 -2.16
N SER A 31 4.81 5.01 -3.09
CA SER A 31 3.92 5.03 -4.24
C SER A 31 4.67 5.53 -5.48
N ILE A 32 4.47 4.89 -6.62
CA ILE A 32 4.97 5.33 -7.93
C ILE A 32 3.82 5.20 -8.92
N ASP A 33 3.46 6.30 -9.57
CA ASP A 33 2.45 6.33 -10.61
C ASP A 33 3.03 6.84 -11.92
N PRO A 34 3.37 5.94 -12.85
CA PRO A 34 3.83 6.35 -14.17
C PRO A 34 2.83 7.20 -14.96
N THR A 35 1.52 7.02 -14.73
CA THR A 35 0.49 7.74 -15.50
C THR A 35 0.39 9.22 -15.16
N THR A 36 0.83 9.60 -13.97
CA THR A 36 0.81 10.98 -13.47
C THR A 36 2.21 11.52 -13.16
N ASP A 37 3.26 10.74 -13.45
CA ASP A 37 4.65 11.03 -13.07
C ASP A 37 4.82 11.30 -11.55
N THR A 38 3.92 10.79 -10.71
CA THR A 38 3.95 11.06 -9.26
C THR A 38 4.70 10.00 -8.47
N VAL A 39 5.45 10.45 -7.47
CA VAL A 39 6.23 9.59 -6.58
C VAL A 39 6.03 10.03 -5.13
N THR A 40 5.68 9.09 -4.26
CA THR A 40 5.59 9.31 -2.81
C THR A 40 6.77 8.64 -2.12
N ILE A 41 7.43 9.41 -1.26
CA ILE A 41 8.61 9.01 -0.48
C ILE A 41 8.25 9.07 1.00
N LYS A 42 8.65 8.05 1.76
CA LYS A 42 8.43 7.94 3.20
C LYS A 42 9.75 7.81 3.96
N ASN A 43 9.77 8.36 5.17
CA ASN A 43 10.80 8.08 6.15
C ASN A 43 10.28 7.06 7.16
N PHE A 44 10.73 5.81 7.07
CA PHE A 44 10.40 4.75 8.05
C PHE A 44 11.31 4.79 9.29
N GLY A 45 12.30 5.68 9.31
CA GLY A 45 13.22 5.84 10.42
C GLY A 45 12.63 6.71 11.55
N ALA A 46 13.32 6.72 12.69
CA ALA A 46 12.86 7.46 13.88
C ALA A 46 13.31 8.92 13.94
N SER A 47 14.19 9.36 13.02
CA SER A 47 14.73 10.72 12.98
C SER A 47 14.29 11.46 11.73
N THR A 48 13.96 12.75 11.87
CA THR A 48 13.75 13.67 10.75
C THR A 48 15.00 13.77 9.88
N VAL A 49 14.84 13.72 8.56
CA VAL A 49 15.92 13.94 7.60
C VAL A 49 15.47 14.84 6.46
N ASP A 50 16.33 15.80 6.14
CA ASP A 50 16.17 16.63 4.95
C ASP A 50 16.61 15.84 3.71
N ILE A 51 15.66 15.60 2.80
CA ILE A 51 15.87 14.90 1.54
C ILE A 51 15.88 15.88 0.34
N SER A 52 15.93 17.19 0.57
CA SER A 52 15.86 18.22 -0.47
C SER A 52 16.88 18.02 -1.59
N ASP A 53 18.09 17.59 -1.26
CA ASP A 53 19.16 17.38 -2.24
C ASP A 53 19.19 15.97 -2.84
N TYR A 54 18.31 15.05 -2.39
CA TYR A 54 18.20 13.72 -2.99
C TYR A 54 17.79 13.85 -4.46
N LYS A 55 18.11 12.83 -5.26
CA LYS A 55 17.83 12.79 -6.69
C LYS A 55 17.01 11.56 -7.05
N LEU A 56 16.06 11.75 -7.95
CA LEU A 56 15.51 10.63 -8.71
C LEU A 56 16.49 10.29 -9.83
N CYS A 57 16.65 9.00 -10.14
CA CYS A 57 17.37 8.50 -11.29
C CYS A 57 16.38 7.81 -12.21
N ILE A 58 15.99 8.49 -13.29
CA ILE A 58 15.09 8.01 -14.33
C ILE A 58 15.89 8.13 -15.62
N PHE A 59 16.77 7.16 -15.87
CA PHE A 59 17.84 7.31 -16.87
C PHE A 59 17.29 7.74 -18.24
N PRO A 60 17.86 8.78 -18.88
CA PRO A 60 19.09 9.51 -18.53
C PRO A 60 18.88 10.80 -17.69
N ALA A 61 17.71 10.99 -17.08
CA ALA A 61 17.37 12.17 -16.28
C ALA A 61 17.60 11.97 -14.78
N TYR A 62 17.99 13.05 -14.09
CA TYR A 62 18.40 13.01 -12.68
C TYR A 62 17.86 14.19 -11.86
N PRO A 63 16.53 14.42 -11.79
CA PRO A 63 16.00 15.60 -11.13
C PRO A 63 16.26 15.56 -9.61
N LYS A 64 16.65 16.72 -9.04
CA LYS A 64 16.78 16.92 -7.59
C LYS A 64 15.40 17.16 -6.98
N LEU A 65 15.13 16.61 -5.80
CA LEU A 65 13.82 16.73 -5.16
C LEU A 65 13.42 18.18 -4.87
N ASN A 66 14.35 19.06 -4.48
CA ASN A 66 14.08 20.48 -4.27
C ASN A 66 13.73 21.28 -5.54
N THR A 67 13.88 20.69 -6.72
CA THR A 67 13.46 21.30 -8.00
C THR A 67 12.09 20.82 -8.47
N LEU A 68 11.52 19.80 -7.81
CA LEU A 68 10.26 19.20 -8.20
C LEU A 68 9.06 19.90 -7.55
N THR A 69 7.90 19.78 -8.19
CA THR A 69 6.64 20.20 -7.57
C THR A 69 6.29 19.23 -6.44
N VAL A 70 6.13 19.77 -5.23
CA VAL A 70 5.64 19.01 -4.06
C VAL A 70 4.12 19.10 -4.02
N ASN A 71 3.43 17.98 -4.26
CA ASN A 71 1.96 17.90 -4.18
C ASN A 71 1.47 17.86 -2.73
N SER A 72 2.20 17.18 -1.84
CA SER A 72 1.88 17.09 -0.42
C SER A 72 3.11 16.73 0.42
N GLY A 73 3.06 17.05 1.71
CA GLY A 73 4.15 16.75 2.66
C GLY A 73 5.29 17.77 2.63
N SER A 74 6.47 17.34 3.11
CA SER A 74 7.66 18.19 3.27
C SER A 74 8.93 17.41 2.94
N LEU A 75 9.88 18.05 2.24
CA LEU A 75 11.21 17.47 1.97
C LEU A 75 12.09 17.43 3.23
N ASN A 76 11.79 18.24 4.25
CA ASN A 76 12.30 18.01 5.60
C ASN A 76 11.44 16.93 6.26
N LEU A 77 11.75 15.67 5.97
CA LEU A 77 10.86 14.53 6.14
C LEU A 77 10.97 13.96 7.56
N ALA A 78 9.99 14.28 8.40
CA ALA A 78 9.90 13.77 9.76
C ALA A 78 9.76 12.24 9.82
N ALA A 79 10.02 11.66 11.00
CA ALA A 79 9.81 10.24 11.24
C ALA A 79 8.37 9.82 10.88
N ASN A 80 8.23 8.73 10.12
CA ASN A 80 6.96 8.20 9.58
C ASN A 80 6.17 9.14 8.65
N ALA A 81 6.71 10.31 8.30
CA ALA A 81 6.08 11.23 7.38
C ALA A 81 6.32 10.84 5.92
N GLU A 82 5.43 11.32 5.05
CA GLU A 82 5.46 11.12 3.61
C GLU A 82 5.50 12.46 2.87
N VAL A 83 6.11 12.47 1.70
CA VAL A 83 6.10 13.59 0.75
C VAL A 83 5.83 13.04 -0.64
N THR A 84 4.91 13.69 -1.36
CA THR A 84 4.58 13.36 -2.74
C THR A 84 5.07 14.45 -3.66
N VAL A 85 5.83 14.07 -4.68
CA VAL A 85 6.37 14.97 -5.69
C VAL A 85 5.92 14.54 -7.08
N VAL A 86 5.91 15.49 -8.02
CA VAL A 86 5.76 15.22 -9.45
C VAL A 86 7.16 15.21 -10.07
N SER A 87 7.55 14.10 -10.67
CA SER A 87 8.79 14.00 -11.42
C SER A 87 8.76 14.94 -12.64
N SER A 88 9.87 15.61 -12.92
CA SER A 88 10.05 16.37 -14.16
C SER A 88 10.55 15.52 -15.33
N ALA A 89 10.89 14.25 -15.06
CA ALA A 89 11.21 13.24 -16.06
C ALA A 89 10.10 12.20 -16.15
N ASN A 90 9.77 11.77 -17.37
CA ASN A 90 8.69 10.83 -17.62
C ASN A 90 9.00 9.44 -17.08
N LEU A 91 8.08 8.92 -16.28
CA LEU A 91 8.03 7.53 -15.85
C LEU A 91 7.31 6.73 -16.95
N VAL A 92 8.03 5.83 -17.61
CA VAL A 92 7.51 5.15 -18.80
C VAL A 92 6.48 4.08 -18.42
N ASP A 93 5.21 4.30 -18.77
CA ASP A 93 4.08 3.38 -18.51
C ASP A 93 4.33 1.96 -19.02
N ALA A 94 4.98 1.83 -20.18
CA ALA A 94 5.24 0.54 -20.83
C ALA A 94 6.33 -0.31 -20.13
N GLY A 95 6.99 0.23 -19.12
CA GLY A 95 8.07 -0.41 -18.38
C GLY A 95 9.25 0.51 -18.20
N GLY A 96 9.80 0.51 -16.99
CA GLY A 96 10.85 1.45 -16.62
C GLY A 96 11.47 1.15 -15.27
N GLU A 97 12.38 2.03 -14.87
CA GLU A 97 13.05 1.99 -13.58
C GLU A 97 13.07 3.39 -12.95
N ILE A 98 13.18 3.42 -11.63
CA ILE A 98 13.48 4.62 -10.86
C ILE A 98 14.38 4.27 -9.68
N GLY A 99 15.43 5.05 -9.48
CA GLY A 99 16.27 5.00 -8.28
C GLY A 99 16.15 6.27 -7.45
N LEU A 100 16.23 6.15 -6.13
CA LEU A 100 16.40 7.28 -5.20
C LEU A 100 17.84 7.33 -4.73
N TYR A 101 18.51 8.47 -4.89
CA TYR A 101 19.91 8.64 -4.52
C TYR A 101 20.08 9.80 -3.55
N ILE A 102 21.02 9.68 -2.62
CA ILE A 102 21.56 10.84 -1.89
C ILE A 102 22.31 11.77 -2.85
N ASP A 103 22.48 13.06 -2.47
CA ASP A 103 23.12 14.08 -3.33
C ASP A 103 24.60 13.78 -3.62
N THR A 104 24.80 12.93 -4.61
CA THR A 104 26.09 12.61 -5.18
C THR A 104 25.95 12.60 -6.69
N PHE A 105 27.07 12.69 -7.41
CA PHE A 105 27.12 12.52 -8.86
C PHE A 105 27.52 11.09 -9.26
N SER A 106 27.53 10.15 -8.30
CA SER A 106 27.93 8.76 -8.52
C SER A 106 26.73 7.83 -8.41
N PHE A 107 26.08 7.59 -9.55
CA PHE A 107 24.92 6.69 -9.67
C PHE A 107 25.32 5.21 -9.79
N SER A 108 26.61 4.93 -9.95
CA SER A 108 27.17 3.57 -10.01
C SER A 108 27.58 3.00 -8.65
N GLU A 109 27.48 3.79 -7.58
CA GLU A 109 27.92 3.42 -6.24
C GLU A 109 26.73 2.89 -5.40
N PRO A 110 26.74 1.61 -5.00
CA PRO A 110 25.71 1.03 -4.15
C PRO A 110 25.48 1.76 -2.82
N ALA A 111 26.50 2.40 -2.23
CA ALA A 111 26.32 3.17 -1.00
C ALA A 111 25.44 4.43 -1.17
N ASN A 112 25.25 4.91 -2.41
CA ASN A 112 24.54 6.14 -2.71
C ASN A 112 23.07 5.94 -3.06
N ILE A 113 22.67 4.72 -3.43
CA ILE A 113 21.26 4.40 -3.68
C ILE A 113 20.54 4.19 -2.34
N ARG A 114 19.32 4.68 -2.23
CA ARG A 114 18.45 4.56 -1.06
C ARG A 114 17.27 3.65 -1.33
N ASP A 115 16.72 3.74 -2.54
CA ASP A 115 15.66 2.85 -2.99
C ASP A 115 15.70 2.67 -4.50
N TYR A 116 15.08 1.61 -4.98
CA TYR A 116 15.02 1.26 -6.38
C TYR A 116 13.76 0.48 -6.70
N VAL A 117 13.15 0.79 -7.84
CA VAL A 117 12.01 0.05 -8.37
C VAL A 117 12.15 -0.08 -9.88
N GLN A 118 11.91 -1.27 -10.41
CA GLN A 118 11.69 -1.49 -11.84
C GLN A 118 10.38 -2.24 -12.07
N TRP A 119 9.66 -1.88 -13.12
CA TRP A 119 8.35 -2.43 -13.47
C TRP A 119 8.32 -2.88 -14.92
N ILE A 120 7.60 -3.99 -15.16
CA ILE A 120 7.34 -4.62 -16.46
C ILE A 120 8.61 -5.17 -17.15
N SER A 121 9.63 -4.35 -17.37
CA SER A 121 10.91 -4.73 -17.97
C SER A 121 12.02 -4.84 -16.92
N SER A 122 12.84 -5.88 -17.04
CA SER A 122 14.06 -6.08 -16.23
C SER A 122 15.30 -5.57 -16.98
N GLY A 123 16.46 -5.60 -16.33
CA GLY A 123 17.70 -5.12 -16.93
C GLY A 123 17.85 -3.60 -16.89
N GLY A 124 17.20 -2.94 -15.92
CA GLY A 124 17.35 -1.50 -15.71
C GLY A 124 18.82 -1.10 -15.50
N THR A 125 19.17 0.09 -15.95
CA THR A 125 20.51 0.68 -15.87
C THR A 125 21.06 0.75 -14.44
N ARG A 126 20.19 0.75 -13.42
CA ARG A 126 20.58 0.77 -12.00
C ARG A 126 20.26 -0.52 -11.25
N GLU A 127 19.75 -1.55 -11.94
CA GLU A 127 19.45 -2.85 -11.33
C GLU A 127 20.68 -3.43 -10.62
N VAL A 128 21.83 -3.47 -11.29
CA VAL A 128 23.08 -4.00 -10.72
C VAL A 128 23.53 -3.21 -9.48
N VAL A 129 23.31 -1.89 -9.47
CA VAL A 129 23.65 -1.03 -8.34
C VAL A 129 22.72 -1.31 -7.15
N ALA A 130 21.42 -1.45 -7.42
CA ALA A 130 20.41 -1.79 -6.42
C ALA A 130 20.62 -3.20 -5.83
N VAL A 131 21.00 -4.16 -6.67
CA VAL A 131 21.41 -5.51 -6.24
C VAL A 131 22.66 -5.44 -5.37
N GLY A 132 23.68 -4.68 -5.77
CA GLY A 132 24.89 -4.46 -4.97
C GLY A 132 24.61 -3.80 -3.61
N ALA A 133 23.56 -3.00 -3.52
CA ALA A 133 23.09 -2.39 -2.27
C ALA A 133 22.18 -3.30 -1.43
N GLY A 134 21.80 -4.48 -1.94
CA GLY A 134 20.93 -5.43 -1.25
C GLY A 134 19.45 -5.00 -1.17
N ILE A 135 19.02 -4.03 -2.00
CA ILE A 135 17.66 -3.50 -2.03
C ILE A 135 16.83 -4.02 -3.21
N TRP A 136 17.43 -4.79 -4.11
CA TRP A 136 16.75 -5.40 -5.24
C TRP A 136 17.27 -6.81 -5.54
N THR A 137 16.46 -7.62 -6.22
CA THR A 137 16.85 -8.96 -6.70
C THR A 137 16.97 -8.96 -8.21
N THR A 138 18.08 -9.51 -8.73
CA THR A 138 18.37 -9.56 -10.17
C THR A 138 17.22 -10.19 -10.96
N GLY A 139 16.81 -9.53 -12.03
CA GLY A 139 15.78 -9.95 -12.97
C GLY A 139 14.33 -9.74 -12.49
N THR A 140 14.11 -9.27 -11.26
CA THR A 140 12.76 -9.15 -10.69
C THR A 140 12.12 -7.81 -11.03
N THR A 141 10.84 -7.80 -11.37
CA THR A 141 10.09 -6.59 -11.73
C THR A 141 8.73 -6.58 -11.06
N ILE A 142 8.13 -5.40 -10.91
CA ILE A 142 6.67 -5.32 -10.72
C ILE A 142 6.01 -5.91 -11.98
N PRO A 143 5.16 -6.94 -11.88
CA PRO A 143 4.55 -7.58 -13.04
C PRO A 143 3.64 -6.65 -13.83
N ASN A 144 3.52 -6.86 -15.14
CA ASN A 144 2.58 -6.13 -16.01
C ASN A 144 1.09 -6.38 -15.71
N THR A 145 0.78 -7.34 -14.84
CA THR A 145 -0.56 -7.57 -14.30
C THR A 145 -0.92 -6.65 -13.15
N THR A 146 0.04 -5.90 -12.61
CA THR A 146 -0.17 -4.91 -11.55
C THR A 146 -0.43 -3.55 -12.19
N SER A 147 -1.56 -2.92 -11.88
CA SER A 147 -1.88 -1.57 -12.37
C SER A 147 -1.29 -0.48 -11.46
N PRO A 148 -0.75 0.61 -12.02
CA PRO A 148 -0.37 1.77 -11.21
C PRO A 148 -1.61 2.46 -10.57
N PRO A 149 -1.45 3.21 -9.47
CA PRO A 149 -0.18 3.51 -8.80
C PRO A 149 0.39 2.28 -8.09
N TYR A 150 1.66 1.99 -8.34
CA TYR A 150 2.39 0.91 -7.67
C TYR A 150 2.63 1.30 -6.22
N GLN A 151 2.27 0.42 -5.30
CA GLN A 151 2.37 0.63 -3.87
C GLN A 151 3.36 -0.32 -3.26
N TYR A 152 4.15 0.20 -2.32
CA TYR A 152 4.97 -0.62 -1.46
C TYR A 152 4.18 -1.12 -0.25
N ASN A 153 4.21 -2.44 -0.02
CA ASN A 153 3.45 -3.14 1.03
C ASN A 153 4.34 -3.73 2.14
N GLY A 154 5.63 -3.43 2.15
CA GLY A 154 6.53 -3.94 3.18
C GLY A 154 6.74 -2.99 4.37
N ASN A 155 7.69 -3.35 5.23
CA ASN A 155 7.88 -2.76 6.56
C ASN A 155 8.85 -1.57 6.62
N GLY A 156 9.42 -1.15 5.49
CA GLY A 156 10.39 -0.06 5.50
C GLY A 156 11.84 -0.50 5.55
N THR A 157 12.14 -1.69 6.10
CA THR A 157 13.48 -2.11 6.54
C THR A 157 14.08 -3.28 5.76
N SER A 158 13.57 -4.48 6.00
CA SER A 158 14.12 -5.74 5.50
C SER A 158 13.37 -6.26 4.27
N GLU A 159 12.21 -5.69 4.00
CA GLU A 159 11.28 -6.16 2.98
C GLU A 159 11.50 -5.42 1.65
N ASN A 160 12.64 -5.70 1.02
CA ASN A 160 13.06 -5.05 -0.22
C ASN A 160 12.74 -5.89 -1.47
N GLY A 161 12.73 -5.27 -2.65
CA GLY A 161 12.53 -5.95 -3.92
C GLY A 161 11.09 -6.00 -4.40
N ALA A 162 10.92 -6.47 -5.65
CA ALA A 162 9.65 -6.45 -6.37
C ALA A 162 8.48 -7.18 -5.67
N SER A 163 8.75 -8.19 -4.83
CA SER A 163 7.70 -8.97 -4.13
C SER A 163 6.90 -8.14 -3.13
N PHE A 164 7.43 -6.99 -2.71
CA PHE A 164 6.75 -6.07 -1.79
C PHE A 164 6.06 -4.92 -2.50
N TRP A 165 6.00 -4.94 -3.83
CA TRP A 165 5.30 -3.95 -4.64
C TRP A 165 4.06 -4.56 -5.30
N GLY A 166 2.94 -3.86 -5.22
CA GLY A 166 1.66 -4.31 -5.79
C GLY A 166 0.71 -3.15 -6.06
N THR A 167 -0.56 -3.43 -6.32
CA THR A 167 -1.59 -2.39 -6.31
C THR A 167 -1.94 -2.07 -4.86
N THR A 168 -2.55 -0.91 -4.61
CA THR A 168 -3.21 -0.70 -3.31
C THR A 168 -4.16 -1.90 -3.06
N LEU A 169 -3.98 -2.62 -1.96
CA LEU A 169 -5.13 -3.16 -1.23
C LEU A 169 -5.62 -2.00 -0.36
N SER A 170 -5.97 -0.87 -0.99
CA SER A 170 -6.49 0.23 -0.23
C SER A 170 -7.83 -0.22 0.32
N VAL A 171 -7.93 -0.20 1.65
CA VAL A 171 -9.21 -0.07 2.35
C VAL A 171 -9.69 1.37 2.17
N ASN A 172 -9.68 1.90 0.94
CA ASN A 172 -10.45 3.09 0.60
C ASN A 172 -11.89 2.62 0.66
N ASP A 173 -12.47 2.76 1.85
CA ASP A 173 -13.87 2.67 2.21
C ASP A 173 -14.78 2.06 1.15
N LEU A 174 -15.35 0.90 1.46
CA LEU A 174 -16.60 0.35 0.93
C LEU A 174 -17.70 1.44 0.78
N THR A 175 -17.58 2.35 -0.19
CA THR A 175 -18.48 3.50 -0.34
C THR A 175 -18.74 3.81 -1.81
N ALA A 176 -17.77 3.62 -2.72
CA ALA A 176 -18.00 3.85 -4.14
C ALA A 176 -19.00 2.88 -4.78
N ASN A 177 -19.13 1.66 -4.25
CA ASN A 177 -20.05 0.64 -4.76
C ASN A 177 -21.16 0.25 -3.77
N ASN A 178 -21.17 0.79 -2.55
CA ASN A 178 -22.10 0.32 -1.53
C ASN A 178 -23.52 0.85 -1.78
N PHE A 179 -24.47 -0.06 -2.00
CA PHE A 179 -25.88 0.32 -1.99
C PHE A 179 -26.30 0.77 -0.59
N SER A 180 -27.42 1.49 -0.45
CA SER A 180 -28.06 1.77 0.84
C SER A 180 -29.40 1.04 0.92
N MET A 181 -29.84 0.68 2.13
CA MET A 181 -31.08 -0.05 2.37
C MET A 181 -31.87 0.59 3.50
N SER A 182 -33.16 0.84 3.27
CA SER A 182 -34.05 1.47 4.25
C SER A 182 -35.52 1.10 4.00
N PRO A 183 -36.41 1.13 5.01
CA PRO A 183 -36.10 1.30 6.42
C PRO A 183 -35.47 0.04 7.02
N ASN A 184 -34.76 0.22 8.13
CA ASN A 184 -34.35 -0.87 9.01
C ASN A 184 -34.57 -0.40 10.46
N PRO A 185 -35.50 -0.99 11.23
CA PRO A 185 -36.32 -2.16 10.88
C PRO A 185 -37.35 -1.92 9.76
N ALA A 186 -37.73 -2.97 9.04
CA ALA A 186 -38.68 -2.96 7.93
C ALA A 186 -39.99 -3.67 8.30
N SER A 187 -41.14 -3.14 7.86
CA SER A 187 -42.46 -3.73 8.12
C SER A 187 -43.09 -4.32 6.86
N SER A 188 -43.20 -3.53 5.78
CA SER A 188 -43.84 -3.96 4.52
C SER A 188 -42.90 -3.94 3.31
N PHE A 189 -41.88 -3.08 3.30
CA PHE A 189 -40.95 -3.02 2.18
C PHE A 189 -39.54 -2.63 2.65
N ILE A 190 -38.56 -2.97 1.82
CA ILE A 190 -37.23 -2.35 1.84
C ILE A 190 -36.98 -1.66 0.50
N SER A 191 -36.31 -0.52 0.56
CA SER A 191 -35.85 0.27 -0.57
C SER A 191 -34.34 0.25 -0.61
N LEU A 192 -33.81 -0.14 -1.76
CA LEU A 192 -32.40 -0.18 -2.09
C LEU A 192 -32.08 1.00 -3.00
N LYS A 193 -31.06 1.79 -2.66
CA LYS A 193 -30.55 2.86 -3.53
C LYS A 193 -29.09 2.60 -3.88
N PHE A 194 -28.76 2.77 -5.14
CA PHE A 194 -27.43 2.52 -5.69
C PHE A 194 -26.75 3.85 -6.02
N PRO A 195 -25.45 4.03 -5.68
CA PRO A 195 -24.72 5.26 -6.00
C PRO A 195 -24.43 5.43 -7.49
N GLN A 196 -24.53 4.36 -8.26
CA GLN A 196 -24.34 4.28 -9.71
C GLN A 196 -25.39 3.33 -10.30
N VAL A 197 -25.69 3.44 -11.59
CA VAL A 197 -26.56 2.48 -12.29
C VAL A 197 -25.87 1.12 -12.29
N ILE A 198 -26.60 0.06 -11.92
CA ILE A 198 -26.09 -1.31 -11.99
C ILE A 198 -26.36 -1.86 -13.38
N ASP A 199 -25.30 -2.20 -14.12
CA ASP A 199 -25.39 -2.76 -15.47
C ASP A 199 -25.97 -4.19 -15.49
N SER A 200 -25.64 -5.00 -14.48
CA SER A 200 -26.22 -6.34 -14.26
C SER A 200 -25.91 -6.88 -12.86
N GLY A 201 -26.77 -7.76 -12.32
CA GLY A 201 -26.55 -8.45 -11.04
C GLY A 201 -27.76 -9.29 -10.60
N SER A 202 -27.57 -10.13 -9.60
CA SER A 202 -28.67 -10.77 -8.85
C SER A 202 -28.77 -10.18 -7.46
N LEU A 203 -30.00 -10.01 -7.01
CA LEU A 203 -30.32 -9.78 -5.62
C LEU A 203 -30.84 -11.08 -5.02
N ASP A 204 -30.26 -11.46 -3.88
CA ASP A 204 -30.64 -12.65 -3.15
C ASP A 204 -30.89 -12.28 -1.67
N ILE A 205 -31.97 -12.77 -1.08
CA ILE A 205 -32.26 -12.56 0.35
C ILE A 205 -32.26 -13.90 1.07
N TYR A 206 -31.53 -13.96 2.18
CA TYR A 206 -31.41 -15.13 3.04
C TYR A 206 -31.89 -14.83 4.45
N ASN A 207 -32.43 -15.84 5.15
CA ASN A 207 -32.66 -15.77 6.59
C ASN A 207 -31.42 -16.24 7.40
N VAL A 208 -31.53 -16.23 8.73
CA VAL A 208 -30.44 -16.66 9.63
C VAL A 208 -30.07 -18.15 9.54
N LEU A 209 -30.96 -18.98 8.99
CA LEU A 209 -30.69 -20.41 8.74
C LEU A 209 -29.98 -20.63 7.40
N GLY A 210 -29.74 -19.57 6.63
CA GLY A 210 -29.18 -19.65 5.29
C GLY A 210 -30.20 -20.07 4.22
N GLU A 211 -31.49 -20.12 4.55
CA GLU A 211 -32.53 -20.41 3.57
C GLU A 211 -32.67 -19.22 2.62
N HIS A 212 -32.80 -19.51 1.32
CA HIS A 212 -32.95 -18.52 0.27
C HIS A 212 -34.43 -18.15 0.11
N ILE A 213 -34.78 -16.92 0.50
CA ILE A 213 -36.16 -16.44 0.66
C ILE A 213 -36.66 -15.70 -0.58
N PHE A 214 -35.77 -14.98 -1.27
CA PHE A 214 -36.14 -14.13 -2.39
C PHE A 214 -34.97 -13.97 -3.36
N ASN A 215 -35.28 -13.93 -4.66
CA ASN A 215 -34.32 -13.63 -5.72
C ASN A 215 -34.94 -12.70 -6.77
N GLU A 216 -34.16 -11.74 -7.25
CA GLU A 216 -34.54 -10.88 -8.37
C GLU A 216 -33.33 -10.51 -9.23
N LYS A 217 -33.52 -10.49 -10.55
CA LYS A 217 -32.50 -9.97 -11.46
C LYS A 217 -32.55 -8.45 -11.47
N LEU A 218 -31.41 -7.81 -11.21
CA LEU A 218 -31.30 -6.36 -11.27
C LEU A 218 -31.24 -5.91 -12.74
N SER A 219 -32.04 -4.90 -13.05
CA SER A 219 -32.01 -4.17 -14.33
C SER A 219 -31.47 -2.76 -14.10
N LEU A 220 -31.09 -2.06 -15.18
CA LEU A 220 -30.56 -0.69 -15.17
C LEU A 220 -31.47 0.29 -14.40
N ASN A 221 -31.25 0.43 -13.09
CA ASN A 221 -32.01 1.32 -12.22
C ASN A 221 -31.14 1.78 -11.04
N SER A 222 -31.36 3.03 -10.60
CA SER A 222 -30.69 3.62 -9.44
C SER A 222 -31.40 3.31 -8.11
N SER A 223 -32.60 2.71 -8.15
CA SER A 223 -33.30 2.23 -6.95
C SER A 223 -34.19 1.02 -7.21
N LEU A 224 -34.38 0.18 -6.19
CA LEU A 224 -35.27 -0.97 -6.21
C LEU A 224 -36.08 -1.03 -4.91
N LYS A 225 -37.37 -1.35 -5.01
CA LYS A 225 -38.26 -1.53 -3.86
C LYS A 225 -38.72 -2.98 -3.82
N ILE A 226 -38.51 -3.65 -2.70
CA ILE A 226 -38.87 -5.05 -2.49
C ILE A 226 -39.95 -5.12 -1.43
N ASP A 227 -41.04 -5.80 -1.75
CA ASP A 227 -42.09 -6.12 -0.79
C ASP A 227 -41.61 -7.25 0.12
N VAL A 228 -41.56 -6.98 1.42
CA VAL A 228 -41.19 -7.96 2.46
C VAL A 228 -42.36 -8.21 3.42
N SER A 229 -43.58 -7.74 3.10
CA SER A 229 -44.75 -7.86 3.98
C SER A 229 -45.05 -9.29 4.41
N ASN A 230 -44.83 -10.26 3.52
CA ASN A 230 -45.05 -11.68 3.74
C ASN A 230 -43.86 -12.39 4.41
N PHE A 231 -42.78 -11.68 4.76
CA PHE A 231 -41.65 -12.28 5.46
C PHE A 231 -41.97 -12.40 6.95
N ASN A 232 -41.59 -13.54 7.53
CA ASN A 232 -41.66 -13.75 8.97
C ASN A 232 -40.79 -12.72 9.71
N GLN A 233 -41.14 -12.42 10.96
CA GLN A 233 -40.34 -11.55 11.82
C GLN A 233 -38.95 -12.17 12.04
N GLY A 234 -37.89 -11.39 11.88
CA GLY A 234 -36.53 -11.93 12.00
C GLY A 234 -35.45 -11.10 11.32
N LEU A 235 -34.22 -11.62 11.37
CA LEU A 235 -33.05 -11.03 10.73
C LEU A 235 -32.86 -11.64 9.33
N TYR A 236 -32.62 -10.77 8.35
CA TYR A 236 -32.39 -11.15 6.96
C TYR A 236 -31.12 -10.52 6.40
N PHE A 237 -30.50 -11.21 5.45
CA PHE A 237 -29.31 -10.79 4.72
C PHE A 237 -29.65 -10.61 3.24
N VAL A 238 -29.44 -9.40 2.72
CA VAL A 238 -29.56 -9.08 1.30
C VAL A 238 -28.17 -9.09 0.69
N LYS A 239 -27.96 -9.96 -0.29
CA LYS A 239 -26.73 -10.09 -1.06
C LYS A 239 -26.95 -9.55 -2.47
N ILE A 240 -26.04 -8.68 -2.91
CA ILE A 240 -25.98 -8.17 -4.27
C ILE A 240 -24.51 -8.25 -4.69
N ASN A 241 -24.19 -9.07 -5.68
CA ASN A 241 -22.81 -9.34 -6.10
C ASN A 241 -21.93 -9.74 -4.89
N ASN A 242 -20.84 -9.00 -4.63
CA ASN A 242 -19.93 -9.22 -3.49
C ASN A 242 -20.31 -8.43 -2.24
N GLN A 243 -21.49 -7.81 -2.18
CA GLN A 243 -21.94 -7.02 -1.04
C GLN A 243 -23.08 -7.71 -0.30
N THR A 244 -23.03 -7.62 1.03
CA THR A 244 -24.08 -8.13 1.90
C THR A 244 -24.49 -7.05 2.90
N LYS A 245 -25.79 -6.84 3.07
CA LYS A 245 -26.36 -6.00 4.12
C LYS A 245 -27.44 -6.75 4.89
N ARG A 246 -27.73 -6.30 6.10
CA ARG A 246 -28.75 -6.90 6.96
C ARG A 246 -29.90 -5.92 7.25
N PHE A 247 -31.10 -6.46 7.40
CA PHE A 247 -32.24 -5.73 7.94
C PHE A 247 -33.05 -6.60 8.91
N ILE A 248 -33.77 -5.95 9.80
CA ILE A 248 -34.69 -6.58 10.76
C ILE A 248 -36.12 -6.44 10.22
N LYS A 249 -36.84 -7.55 10.05
CA LYS A 249 -38.26 -7.58 9.73
C LYS A 249 -39.09 -7.58 11.03
N LEU A 250 -39.97 -6.58 11.17
CA LEU A 250 -40.98 -6.48 12.23
C LEU A 250 -42.29 -7.14 11.86
#